data_AF-A0A358M7S9-F1
#
_entry.id   AF-A0A358M7S9-F1
#
_cell.length_a   1.000
_cell.length_b   1.000
_cell.length_c   1.000
_cell.angle_alpha   90.00
_cell.angle_beta   90.00
_cell.angle_gamma   90.00
#
_symmetry.space_group_name_H-M   'P 1'
#
loop_
_entity.id
_entity.type
_entity.pdbx_description
1 polymer ?
#
loop_
_entity_poly.entity_id
_entity_poly.type
_entity_poly.pdbx_seq_one_letter_code
_entity_poly.pdbx_strand_id
1 'polypeptide(L)'
;ENYPFWFTFFTQLGFRVILSDPSSKALLAEGMETIPSESVCYPAKLVHGHIANLVHKGVKRIFYPSLPYEQKEDLKANNHYNCPIVTSYPEVIRNNMDLLAENNVDFIHPFLPIYDKKRMAER
;
A
#
# COMPACT_ATOMS: atom_id res chain seq x y z
N GLU A 1 -0.30 1.62 -7.67
CA GLU A 1 -0.11 1.45 -9.13
C GLU A 1 1.23 1.97 -9.70
N ASN A 2 2.24 2.31 -8.89
CA ASN A 2 3.51 2.89 -9.39
C ASN A 2 4.77 2.05 -9.08
N TYR A 3 4.71 0.72 -9.24
CA TYR A 3 5.83 -0.16 -8.84
C TYR A 3 7.17 0.19 -9.50
N PRO A 4 7.27 0.43 -10.83
CA PRO A 4 8.55 0.75 -11.45
C PRO A 4 9.21 2.01 -10.84
N PHE A 5 8.40 3.01 -10.49
CA PHE A 5 8.88 4.23 -9.82
C PHE A 5 9.42 3.93 -8.42
N TRP A 6 8.61 3.30 -7.55
CA TRP A 6 9.01 3.01 -6.17
C TRP A 6 10.20 2.04 -6.09
N PHE A 7 10.19 1.00 -6.93
CA PHE A 7 11.29 0.06 -7.04
C PHE A 7 12.60 0.79 -7.37
N THR A 8 12.57 1.63 -8.40
CA THR A 8 13.75 2.40 -8.83
C THR A 8 14.18 3.37 -7.75
N PHE A 9 13.25 4.13 -7.17
CA PHE A 9 13.52 5.11 -6.12
C PHE A 9 14.23 4.48 -4.91
N PHE A 10 13.66 3.41 -4.33
CA PHE A 10 14.24 2.77 -3.17
C PHE A 10 15.55 2.04 -3.50
N THR A 11 15.66 1.44 -4.68
CA THR A 11 16.90 0.78 -5.12
C THR A 11 18.04 1.80 -5.29
N GLN A 12 17.76 2.98 -5.87
CA GLN A 12 18.74 4.07 -6.01
C GLN A 12 19.19 4.64 -4.65
N LEU A 13 18.33 4.59 -3.64
CA LEU A 13 18.67 4.94 -2.26
C LEU A 13 19.42 3.82 -1.50
N GLY A 14 19.70 2.69 -2.14
CA GLY A 14 20.44 1.56 -1.56
C GLY A 14 19.58 0.57 -0.76
N PHE A 15 18.25 0.67 -0.82
CA PHE A 15 17.37 -0.30 -0.17
C PHE A 15 17.15 -1.53 -1.06
N ARG A 16 17.06 -2.70 -0.43
CA ARG A 16 16.55 -3.91 -1.08
C ARG A 16 15.03 -3.90 -1.07
N VAL A 17 14.42 -3.90 -2.25
CA VAL A 17 12.97 -3.98 -2.41
C VAL A 17 12.53 -5.45 -2.38
N ILE A 18 11.58 -5.78 -1.51
CA ILE A 18 11.02 -7.12 -1.36
C ILE A 18 9.52 -7.05 -1.68
N LEU A 19 9.06 -7.97 -2.52
CA LEU A 19 7.64 -8.13 -2.84
C LEU A 19 7.02 -9.28 -2.04
N SER A 20 5.73 -9.13 -1.74
CA SER A 20 4.90 -10.25 -1.31
C SER A 20 4.81 -11.31 -2.41
N ASP A 21 4.40 -12.51 -2.05
CA ASP A 21 4.17 -13.57 -3.03
C ASP A 21 3.03 -13.23 -4.00
N PRO A 22 2.97 -13.89 -5.17
CA PRO A 22 1.83 -13.74 -6.08
C PRO A 22 0.50 -14.01 -5.38
N SER A 23 -0.52 -13.22 -5.74
CA SER A 23 -1.84 -13.35 -5.15
C SER A 23 -2.40 -14.76 -5.35
N SER A 24 -2.91 -15.35 -4.28
CA SER A 24 -3.55 -16.66 -4.29
C SER A 24 -4.69 -16.70 -3.27
N LYS A 25 -5.56 -17.70 -3.36
CA LYS A 25 -6.62 -17.91 -2.35
C LYS A 25 -6.04 -18.17 -0.96
N ALA A 26 -4.89 -18.85 -0.89
CA ALA A 26 -4.19 -19.11 0.37
C ALA A 26 -3.67 -17.80 0.98
N LEU A 27 -3.03 -16.96 0.18
CA LEU A 27 -2.56 -15.64 0.62
C LEU A 27 -3.71 -14.76 1.12
N LEU A 28 -4.85 -14.76 0.43
CA LEU A 28 -6.05 -14.06 0.91
C LEU A 28 -6.51 -14.56 2.29
N ALA A 29 -6.51 -15.88 2.49
CA ALA A 29 -6.93 -16.50 3.74
C ALA A 29 -6.02 -16.08 4.92
N GLU A 30 -4.71 -15.88 4.69
CA GLU A 30 -3.77 -15.42 5.72
C GLU A 30 -4.14 -14.05 6.32
N GLY A 31 -4.83 -13.18 5.56
CA GLY A 31 -5.22 -11.84 6.01
C GLY A 31 -6.69 -11.70 6.39
N MET A 32 -7.49 -12.76 6.25
CA MET A 32 -8.95 -12.66 6.25
C MET A 32 -9.53 -12.17 7.58
N GLU A 33 -8.95 -12.57 8.71
CA GLU A 33 -9.40 -12.17 10.05
C GLU A 33 -9.23 -10.68 10.35
N THR A 34 -8.38 -9.99 9.57
CA THR A 34 -8.09 -8.57 9.76
C THR A 34 -8.94 -7.65 8.87
N ILE A 35 -9.82 -8.23 8.04
CA ILE A 35 -10.66 -7.47 7.11
C ILE A 35 -11.83 -6.86 7.88
N PRO A 36 -11.98 -5.52 7.92
CA PRO A 36 -12.99 -4.87 8.77
C PRO A 36 -14.42 -4.97 8.20
N SER A 37 -14.57 -5.28 6.91
CA SER A 37 -15.88 -5.36 6.27
C SER A 37 -15.87 -6.32 5.10
N GLU A 38 -16.84 -7.22 5.06
CA GLU A 38 -17.03 -8.16 3.95
C GLU A 38 -17.47 -7.50 2.65
N SER A 39 -18.00 -6.26 2.70
CA SER A 39 -18.45 -5.55 1.51
C SER A 39 -17.34 -4.86 0.74
N VAL A 40 -16.10 -4.86 1.24
CA VAL A 40 -14.97 -4.24 0.53
C VAL A 40 -14.60 -5.04 -0.73
N CYS A 41 -14.04 -4.35 -1.72
CA CYS A 41 -13.67 -4.98 -2.98
C CYS A 41 -12.56 -6.03 -2.81
N TYR A 42 -12.48 -6.98 -3.73
CA TYR A 42 -11.51 -8.07 -3.66
C TYR A 42 -10.04 -7.61 -3.55
N PRO A 43 -9.58 -6.57 -4.28
CA PRO A 43 -8.22 -6.05 -4.10
C PRO A 43 -7.95 -5.51 -2.69
N ALA A 44 -8.94 -4.82 -2.09
CA ALA A 44 -8.85 -4.36 -0.71
C ALA A 44 -8.64 -5.55 0.24
N LYS A 45 -9.48 -6.60 0.12
CA LYS A 45 -9.31 -7.84 0.91
C LYS A 45 -7.93 -8.48 0.74
N LEU A 46 -7.42 -8.53 -0.49
CA LEU A 46 -6.11 -9.13 -0.79
C LEU A 46 -4.94 -8.41 -0.14
N VAL A 47 -5.00 -7.08 0.03
CA VAL A 47 -3.92 -6.29 0.64
C VAL A 47 -3.59 -6.82 2.04
N HIS A 48 -4.59 -7.21 2.83
CA HIS A 48 -4.36 -7.79 4.17
C HIS A 48 -3.46 -9.04 4.10
N GLY A 49 -3.74 -9.95 3.17
CA GLY A 49 -2.89 -11.13 2.94
C GLY A 49 -1.48 -10.78 2.48
N HIS A 50 -1.33 -9.78 1.61
CA HIS A 50 -0.03 -9.34 1.13
C HIS A 50 0.83 -8.71 2.26
N ILE A 51 0.21 -7.96 3.16
CA ILE A 51 0.89 -7.40 4.34
C ILE A 51 1.30 -8.51 5.30
N ALA A 52 0.40 -9.44 5.62
CA ALA A 52 0.73 -10.60 6.46
C ALA A 52 1.90 -11.42 5.88
N ASN A 53 1.87 -11.70 4.58
CA ASN A 53 2.96 -12.40 3.88
C ASN A 53 4.32 -11.70 4.03
N LEU A 54 4.36 -10.36 3.89
CA LEU A 54 5.59 -9.58 4.08
C LEU A 54 6.10 -9.66 5.52
N VAL A 55 5.21 -9.59 6.50
CA VAL A 55 5.58 -9.70 7.92
C VAL A 55 6.09 -11.09 8.26
N HIS A 56 5.45 -12.15 7.75
CA HIS A 56 5.90 -13.54 7.91
C HIS A 56 7.28 -13.78 7.26
N LYS A 57 7.60 -13.08 6.18
CA LYS A 57 8.95 -13.06 5.56
C LYS A 57 9.99 -12.30 6.39
N GLY A 58 9.61 -11.73 7.53
CA GLY A 58 10.49 -10.97 8.42
C GLY A 58 10.76 -9.54 7.96
N VAL A 59 9.98 -8.99 7.01
CA VAL A 59 10.14 -7.60 6.57
C VAL A 59 9.76 -6.65 7.71
N LYS A 60 10.73 -5.84 8.15
CA LYS A 60 10.54 -4.90 9.28
C LYS A 60 10.13 -3.49 8.89
N ARG A 61 10.16 -3.16 7.60
CA ARG A 61 9.72 -1.86 7.08
C ARG A 61 8.86 -2.07 5.85
N ILE A 62 7.61 -1.62 5.93
CA ILE A 62 6.66 -1.73 4.83
C ILE A 62 6.25 -0.32 4.43
N PHE A 63 6.44 0.00 3.15
CA PHE A 63 6.03 1.27 2.57
C PHE A 63 4.74 1.08 1.79
N TYR A 64 3.66 1.72 2.24
CA TYR A 64 2.37 1.70 1.58
C TYR A 64 1.69 3.08 1.65
N PRO A 65 1.98 3.98 0.70
CA PRO A 65 1.54 5.37 0.76
C PRO A 65 0.06 5.52 0.40
N SER A 66 -0.56 6.55 0.98
CA SER A 66 -1.90 7.01 0.67
C SER A 66 -1.85 8.03 -0.46
N LEU A 67 -2.46 7.72 -1.61
CA LEU A 67 -2.41 8.55 -2.82
C LEU A 67 -3.83 9.00 -3.20
N PRO A 68 -4.29 10.18 -2.74
CA PRO A 68 -5.64 10.66 -3.05
C PRO A 68 -5.86 10.98 -4.53
N TYR A 69 -4.77 11.35 -5.21
CA TYR A 69 -4.76 11.74 -6.60
C TYR A 69 -3.61 11.01 -7.29
N GLU A 70 -3.89 10.43 -8.45
CA GLU A 70 -2.87 9.89 -9.34
C GLU A 70 -2.47 10.95 -10.38
N GLN A 71 -1.48 10.65 -11.23
CA GLN A 71 -1.21 11.50 -12.39
C GLN A 71 -2.41 11.53 -13.35
N LYS A 72 -2.59 12.66 -14.03
CA LYS A 72 -3.66 12.79 -15.04
C LYS A 72 -3.25 12.05 -16.32
N GLU A 73 -3.55 10.76 -16.38
CA GLU A 73 -3.24 9.90 -17.54
C GLU A 73 -4.11 10.23 -18.75
N ASP A 74 -5.41 10.46 -18.54
CA ASP A 74 -6.32 10.94 -19.58
C ASP A 74 -6.55 12.45 -19.43
N LEU A 75 -6.03 13.22 -20.38
CA LEU A 75 -6.17 14.68 -20.42
C LEU A 75 -7.62 15.14 -20.52
N LYS A 76 -8.52 14.32 -21.08
CA LYS A 76 -9.95 14.61 -21.22
C LYS A 76 -10.74 14.27 -19.95
N ALA A 77 -10.17 13.53 -19.01
CA ALA A 77 -10.84 13.23 -17.76
C ALA A 77 -11.10 14.51 -16.96
N ASN A 78 -12.27 14.56 -16.34
CA ASN A 78 -12.66 15.67 -15.46
C ASN A 78 -11.80 15.71 -14.19
N ASN A 79 -11.25 14.57 -13.78
CA ASN A 79 -10.42 14.43 -12.58
C ASN A 79 -9.43 13.26 -12.69
N HIS A 80 -8.65 13.04 -11.61
CA HIS A 80 -7.72 11.92 -11.46
C HIS A 80 -7.66 11.45 -9.99
N TYR A 81 -8.82 11.40 -9.33
CA TYR A 81 -8.93 10.91 -7.95
C TYR A 81 -8.85 9.40 -7.91
N ASN A 82 -8.10 8.87 -6.94
CA ASN A 82 -8.21 7.47 -6.60
C ASN A 82 -9.51 7.23 -5.81
N CYS A 83 -10.01 6.00 -5.90
CA CYS A 83 -11.15 5.56 -5.10
C CYS A 83 -10.87 5.86 -3.60
N PRO A 84 -11.85 6.39 -2.85
CA PRO A 84 -11.67 6.67 -1.42
C PRO A 84 -11.18 5.45 -0.63
N ILE A 85 -11.62 4.24 -1.02
CA ILE A 85 -11.16 2.98 -0.42
C ILE A 85 -9.66 2.78 -0.63
N VAL A 86 -9.16 2.98 -1.86
CA VAL A 86 -7.73 2.84 -2.19
C VAL A 86 -6.91 3.88 -1.44
N THR A 87 -7.41 5.11 -1.39
CA THR A 87 -6.72 6.24 -0.76
C THR A 87 -6.50 6.02 0.74
N SER A 88 -7.50 5.50 1.45
CA SER A 88 -7.44 5.32 2.91
C SER A 88 -7.02 3.92 3.33
N TYR A 89 -6.83 2.98 2.40
CA TYR A 89 -6.53 1.59 2.77
C TYR A 89 -5.27 1.40 3.62
N PRO A 90 -4.19 2.18 3.43
CA PRO A 90 -3.06 2.12 4.35
C PRO A 90 -3.44 2.40 5.81
N GLU A 91 -4.37 3.35 6.06
CA GLU A 91 -4.89 3.61 7.41
C GLU A 91 -5.69 2.42 7.95
N VAL A 92 -6.48 1.75 7.09
CA VAL A 92 -7.23 0.55 7.48
C VAL A 92 -6.27 -0.55 7.91
N ILE A 93 -5.22 -0.80 7.14
CA ILE A 93 -4.19 -1.78 7.47
C ILE A 93 -3.50 -1.43 8.79
N ARG A 94 -3.09 -0.17 8.96
CA ARG A 94 -2.43 0.31 10.19
C ARG A 94 -3.27 0.10 11.46
N ASN A 95 -4.60 0.16 11.35
CA ASN A 95 -5.52 0.10 12.47
C ASN A 95 -6.15 -1.28 12.73
N ASN A 96 -6.07 -2.22 11.77
CA ASN A 96 -6.73 -3.54 11.89
C ASN A 96 -5.76 -4.72 11.88
N MET A 97 -4.47 -4.48 11.64
CA MET A 97 -3.46 -5.55 11.59
C MET A 97 -2.49 -5.46 12.78
N ASP A 98 -2.90 -6.02 13.92
CA ASP A 98 -2.11 -6.06 15.17
C ASP A 98 -0.73 -6.71 14.96
N LEU A 99 -0.63 -7.65 14.01
CA LEU A 99 0.61 -8.32 13.63
C LEU A 99 1.73 -7.34 13.25
N LEU A 100 1.40 -6.12 12.79
CA LEU A 100 2.39 -5.08 12.52
C LEU A 100 3.12 -4.68 13.81
N ALA A 101 2.37 -4.43 14.88
CA ALA A 101 2.93 -4.05 16.18
C ALA A 101 3.63 -5.25 16.85
N GLU A 102 2.99 -6.42 16.86
CA GLU A 102 3.55 -7.65 17.44
C GLU A 102 4.92 -8.03 16.84
N ASN A 103 5.11 -7.75 15.55
CA ASN A 103 6.35 -8.05 14.84
C ASN A 103 7.32 -6.86 14.74
N ASN A 104 7.04 -5.75 15.42
CA ASN A 104 7.84 -4.51 15.38
C ASN A 104 8.08 -4.01 13.95
N VAL A 105 7.02 -3.95 13.14
CA VAL A 105 7.05 -3.49 11.75
C VAL A 105 6.84 -1.98 11.72
N ASP A 106 7.79 -1.28 11.11
CA ASP A 106 7.71 0.14 10.75
C ASP A 106 6.85 0.30 9.50
N PHE A 107 5.55 0.57 9.70
CA PHE A 107 4.57 0.72 8.63
C PHE A 107 4.43 2.17 8.18
N ILE A 108 5.10 2.50 7.07
CA ILE A 108 5.25 3.85 6.52
C ILE A 108 4.14 4.10 5.48
N HIS A 109 3.19 4.97 5.81
CA HIS A 109 1.99 5.21 5.00
C HIS A 109 1.63 6.70 4.85
N PRO A 110 2.55 7.55 4.37
CA PRO A 110 2.29 8.98 4.24
C PRO A 110 1.25 9.27 3.16
N PHE A 111 0.55 10.39 3.31
CA PHE A 111 -0.23 11.00 2.24
C PHE A 111 0.69 11.76 1.29
N LEU A 112 0.81 11.31 0.04
CA LEU A 112 1.75 11.88 -0.93
C LEU A 112 1.01 12.56 -2.10
N PRO A 113 1.35 13.82 -2.43
CA PRO A 113 0.81 14.51 -3.59
C PRO A 113 1.60 14.15 -4.86
N ILE A 114 1.63 12.87 -5.27
CA ILE A 114 2.46 12.38 -6.38
C ILE A 114 2.20 13.08 -7.72
N TYR A 115 0.99 13.62 -7.90
CA TYR A 115 0.56 14.39 -9.06
C TYR A 115 1.17 15.80 -9.13
N ASP A 116 1.68 16.35 -8.02
CA ASP A 116 2.20 17.71 -7.92
C ASP A 116 3.67 17.71 -7.45
N LYS A 117 4.59 17.91 -8.40
CA LYS A 117 6.03 17.90 -8.14
C LYS A 117 6.48 18.94 -7.12
N LYS A 118 5.84 20.13 -7.08
CA LYS A 118 6.24 21.19 -6.14
C LYS A 118 5.86 20.81 -4.73
N ARG A 119 4.61 20.37 -4.54
CA ARG A 119 4.12 19.90 -3.23
C ARG A 119 4.80 18.62 -2.77
N MET A 120 5.23 17.78 -3.71
CA MET A 120 5.98 16.56 -3.38
C MET A 120 7.38 16.89 -2.84
N ALA A 121 8.02 17.96 -3.32
CA ALA A 121 9.34 18.39 -2.84
C ALA A 121 9.31 19.00 -1.42
N GLU A 122 8.13 19.36 -0.89
CA GLU A 122 7.94 19.89 0.46
C GLU A 122 7.75 18.79 1.53
N ARG A 123 7.78 17.51 1.14
CA ARG A 123 7.52 16.34 2.00
C ARG A 123 8.77 15.67 2.53
#